data_AF-A0A7S0S9W3-F1
#
_entry.id   AF-A0A7S0S9W3-F1
#
_cell.length_a   1.000
_cell.length_b   1.000
_cell.length_c   1.000
_cell.angle_alpha   90.00
_cell.angle_beta   90.00
_cell.angle_gamma   90.00
#
_symmetry.space_group_name_H-M   'P 1'
#
loop_
_entity.id
_entity.type
_entity.pdbx_description
1 polymer ?
#
loop_
_entity_poly.entity_id
_entity_poly.type
_entity_poly.pdbx_seq_one_letter_code
_entity_poly.pdbx_strand_id
1 'polypeptide(L)'
;MDKMEQVETIGATASKEYSLRKTLERMVGEWEGVEFKCIAYKDSGTFILGGTDEVQAILDDQIVKAQGMCASPFVKPFEEEAKNWSATLNTLQDMLDNWLKCQSTWLYLEPIFSSEDIVKQMPEEGEKFRQVDAEWRDIMTSTVEEPDVITIGRDKARLDRLEECNVLLDAIQKGLSAYLEKKRLFFPRFFFLSNDEMLEILSETKDPTRVQPHLKKCFEGVAKLRFEDNYDISAMESEESEVVPFTQPISVSAAKGAVEKWLLQVEAAMFDSIHHITGQGLACYESKPRDEWVLDWPGMVVLVCTAVFWTKGVADAISTGSTKRYEEKCTADLMRIVDRVRGDLTSLQRKTLGALVVMDVHARDVVQNLATKAVTSPTDFEWQGQ
;
A
#
# COMPACT_ATOMS: atom_id res chain seq x y z
N MET A 1 -52.58 21.88 -60.51
CA MET A 1 -52.53 21.05 -59.28
C MET A 1 -51.27 20.18 -59.26
N ASP A 2 -50.92 19.48 -60.34
CA ASP A 2 -49.72 18.59 -60.39
C ASP A 2 -48.36 19.19 -60.00
N LYS A 3 -48.15 20.51 -60.12
CA LYS A 3 -46.90 21.16 -59.68
C LYS A 3 -46.90 21.58 -58.21
N MET A 4 -48.05 21.59 -57.54
CA MET A 4 -48.19 22.06 -56.16
C MET A 4 -47.54 21.08 -55.19
N GLU A 5 -47.74 19.78 -55.41
CA GLU A 5 -47.16 18.69 -54.62
C GLU A 5 -45.63 18.61 -54.78
N GLN A 6 -45.12 18.90 -55.98
CA GLN A 6 -43.67 19.01 -56.23
C GLN A 6 -43.06 20.21 -55.52
N VAL A 7 -43.73 21.36 -55.54
CA VAL A 7 -43.26 22.58 -54.84
C VAL A 7 -43.28 22.38 -53.32
N GLU A 8 -44.32 21.72 -52.78
CA GLU A 8 -44.38 21.36 -51.36
C GLU A 8 -43.26 20.41 -50.96
N THR A 9 -42.97 19.40 -51.79
CA THR A 9 -41.87 18.44 -51.53
C THR A 9 -40.49 19.12 -51.54
N ILE A 10 -40.24 19.98 -52.53
CA ILE A 10 -38.99 20.75 -52.62
C ILE A 10 -38.87 21.72 -51.45
N GLY A 11 -39.96 22.44 -51.11
CA GLY A 11 -39.98 23.36 -49.97
C GLY A 11 -39.74 22.67 -48.62
N ALA A 12 -40.34 21.49 -48.42
CA ALA A 12 -40.11 20.68 -47.23
C ALA A 12 -38.68 20.15 -47.12
N THR A 13 -38.08 19.76 -48.25
CA THR A 13 -36.68 19.30 -48.33
C THR A 13 -35.73 20.45 -48.00
N ALA A 14 -35.88 21.59 -48.68
CA ALA A 14 -35.06 22.78 -48.45
C ALA A 14 -35.15 23.28 -47.00
N SER A 15 -36.35 23.22 -46.39
CA SER A 15 -36.53 23.61 -44.98
C SER A 15 -35.77 22.70 -44.02
N LYS A 16 -35.73 21.38 -44.29
CA LYS A 16 -34.97 20.42 -43.48
C LYS A 16 -33.47 20.54 -43.68
N GLU A 17 -33.01 20.75 -44.92
CA GLU A 17 -31.61 21.02 -45.25
C GLU A 17 -31.12 22.28 -44.54
N TYR A 18 -31.88 23.37 -44.60
CA TYR A 18 -31.56 24.63 -43.92
C TYR A 18 -31.49 24.46 -42.40
N SER A 19 -32.42 23.73 -41.80
CA SER A 19 -32.44 23.45 -40.35
C SER A 19 -31.19 22.67 -39.90
N LEU A 20 -30.80 21.64 -40.65
CA LEU A 20 -29.60 20.86 -40.35
C LEU A 20 -28.32 21.68 -40.54
N ARG A 21 -28.24 22.50 -41.61
CA ARG A 21 -27.13 23.43 -41.84
C ARG A 21 -26.99 24.42 -40.67
N LYS A 22 -28.09 25.02 -40.22
CA LYS A 22 -28.10 25.92 -39.06
C LYS A 22 -27.70 25.22 -37.77
N THR A 23 -28.05 23.95 -37.63
CA THR A 23 -27.62 23.14 -36.49
C THR A 23 -26.10 22.93 -36.51
N LEU A 24 -25.51 22.62 -37.68
CA LEU A 24 -24.06 22.48 -37.83
C LEU A 24 -23.32 23.79 -37.53
N GLU A 25 -23.79 24.90 -38.09
CA GLU A 25 -23.22 26.24 -37.83
C GLU A 25 -23.24 26.59 -36.34
N ARG A 26 -24.35 26.29 -35.65
CA ARG A 26 -24.45 26.50 -34.21
C ARG A 26 -23.47 25.60 -33.44
N MET A 27 -23.37 24.33 -33.82
CA MET A 27 -22.44 23.39 -33.17
C MET A 27 -20.99 23.89 -33.28
N VAL A 28 -20.58 24.35 -34.47
CA VAL A 28 -19.24 24.92 -34.66
C VAL A 28 -19.07 26.20 -33.83
N GLY A 29 -20.07 27.09 -33.81
CA GLY A 29 -20.01 28.35 -33.05
C GLY A 29 -19.99 28.16 -31.53
N GLU A 30 -20.53 27.07 -30.99
CA GLU A 30 -20.47 26.75 -29.56
C GLU A 30 -19.04 26.46 -29.06
N TRP A 31 -18.09 26.15 -29.96
CA TRP A 31 -16.68 25.96 -29.62
C TRP A 31 -15.85 27.24 -29.70
N GLU A 32 -16.39 28.34 -30.24
CA GLU A 32 -15.64 29.60 -30.32
C GLU A 32 -15.34 30.14 -28.91
N GLY A 33 -14.05 30.26 -28.60
CA GLY A 33 -13.57 30.71 -27.29
C GLY A 33 -13.56 29.63 -26.21
N VAL A 34 -13.80 28.36 -26.57
CA VAL A 34 -13.63 27.23 -25.65
C VAL A 34 -12.15 26.81 -25.65
N GLU A 35 -11.51 26.92 -24.49
CA GLU A 35 -10.09 26.68 -24.30
C GLU A 35 -9.83 25.59 -23.27
N PHE A 36 -8.79 24.78 -23.48
CA PHE A 36 -8.30 23.86 -22.46
C PHE A 36 -7.66 24.63 -21.31
N LYS A 37 -8.15 24.39 -20.10
CA LYS A 37 -7.57 24.97 -18.90
C LYS A 37 -6.36 24.15 -18.43
N CYS A 38 -5.19 24.78 -18.48
CA CYS A 38 -3.95 24.22 -17.98
C CYS A 38 -3.63 24.73 -16.57
N ILE A 39 -3.25 23.82 -15.67
CA ILE A 39 -2.93 24.12 -14.27
C ILE A 39 -1.45 23.75 -14.03
N ALA A 40 -0.68 24.64 -13.40
CA ALA A 40 0.71 24.36 -13.07
C ALA A 40 0.81 23.17 -12.10
N TYR A 41 1.72 22.24 -12.37
CA TYR A 41 1.93 21.06 -11.54
C TYR A 41 3.11 21.24 -10.59
N LYS A 42 2.82 21.51 -9.31
CA LYS A 42 3.84 21.73 -8.25
C LYS A 42 4.89 22.76 -8.72
N ASP A 43 6.15 22.57 -8.33
CA ASP A 43 7.32 23.34 -8.79
C ASP A 43 8.07 22.64 -9.94
N SER A 44 7.41 21.72 -10.66
CA SER A 44 8.05 20.83 -11.65
C SER A 44 8.33 21.51 -13.00
N GLY A 45 7.81 22.72 -13.21
CA GLY A 45 7.91 23.45 -14.49
C GLY A 45 7.02 22.90 -15.61
N THR A 46 6.07 22.01 -15.32
CA THR A 46 5.05 21.53 -16.29
C THR A 46 3.63 21.84 -15.84
N PHE A 47 2.67 21.55 -16.71
CA PHE A 47 1.23 21.76 -16.50
C PHE A 47 0.48 20.43 -16.59
N ILE A 48 -0.77 20.45 -16.12
CA ILE A 48 -1.76 19.39 -16.30
C ILE A 48 -3.06 20.00 -16.84
N LEU A 49 -3.84 19.23 -17.58
CA LEU A 49 -5.21 19.59 -17.91
C LEU A 49 -6.08 19.57 -16.66
N GLY A 50 -6.89 20.62 -16.49
CA GLY A 50 -7.88 20.69 -15.42
C GLY A 50 -9.18 21.31 -15.91
N GLY A 51 -10.31 20.97 -15.26
CA GLY A 51 -11.61 21.54 -15.61
C GLY A 51 -12.10 21.13 -17.00
N THR A 52 -11.86 19.88 -17.41
CA THR A 52 -12.30 19.33 -18.71
C THR A 52 -13.79 18.99 -18.76
N ASP A 53 -14.54 19.14 -17.67
CA ASP A 53 -15.95 18.76 -17.56
C ASP A 53 -16.84 19.51 -18.57
N GLU A 54 -16.58 20.81 -18.77
CA GLU A 54 -17.34 21.64 -19.73
C GLU A 54 -17.07 21.21 -21.17
N VAL A 55 -15.79 20.95 -21.50
CA VAL A 55 -15.38 20.43 -22.81
C VAL A 55 -16.03 19.08 -23.07
N GLN A 56 -15.99 18.17 -22.11
CA GLN A 56 -16.60 16.84 -22.23
C GLN A 56 -18.11 16.93 -22.42
N ALA A 57 -18.81 17.80 -21.68
CA ALA A 57 -20.25 17.96 -21.79
C ALA A 57 -20.69 18.47 -23.17
N ILE A 58 -19.96 19.44 -23.75
CA ILE A 58 -20.21 19.93 -25.11
C ILE A 58 -19.91 18.81 -26.13
N LEU A 59 -18.80 18.10 -25.94
CA LEU A 59 -18.35 17.04 -26.84
C LEU A 59 -19.35 15.89 -26.94
N ASP A 60 -19.80 15.35 -25.80
CA ASP A 60 -20.76 14.23 -25.72
C ASP A 60 -22.07 14.56 -26.46
N ASP A 61 -22.63 15.74 -26.20
CA ASP A 61 -23.87 16.20 -26.81
C ASP A 61 -23.71 16.43 -28.33
N GLN A 62 -22.60 17.04 -28.74
CA GLN A 62 -22.35 17.32 -30.14
C GLN A 62 -22.00 16.06 -30.96
N ILE A 63 -21.34 15.05 -30.38
CA ILE A 63 -21.08 13.78 -31.06
C ILE A 63 -22.39 13.10 -31.46
N VAL A 64 -23.36 13.02 -30.54
CA VAL A 64 -24.68 12.42 -30.82
C VAL A 64 -25.41 13.21 -31.90
N LYS A 65 -25.39 14.54 -31.83
CA LYS A 65 -26.01 15.43 -32.84
C LYS A 65 -25.36 15.29 -34.21
N ALA A 66 -24.03 15.22 -34.28
CA ALA A 66 -23.28 15.06 -35.52
C ALA A 66 -23.57 13.71 -36.19
N GLN A 67 -23.62 12.62 -35.40
CA GLN A 67 -23.98 11.29 -35.90
C GLN A 67 -25.41 11.26 -36.47
N GLY A 68 -26.38 11.84 -35.74
CA GLY A 68 -27.76 11.96 -36.22
C GLY A 68 -27.88 12.80 -37.50
N MET A 69 -27.09 13.86 -37.63
CA MET A 69 -27.03 14.69 -38.82
C MET A 69 -26.46 13.93 -40.02
N CYS A 70 -25.34 13.21 -39.84
CA CYS A 70 -24.73 12.39 -40.89
C CYS A 70 -25.64 11.25 -41.37
N ALA A 71 -26.53 10.74 -40.52
CA ALA A 71 -27.50 9.71 -40.89
C ALA A 71 -28.73 10.25 -41.65
N SER A 72 -28.92 11.57 -41.69
CA SER A 72 -30.09 12.19 -42.30
C SER A 72 -29.99 12.23 -43.84
N PRO A 73 -31.05 11.86 -44.58
CA PRO A 73 -31.04 11.97 -46.04
C PRO A 73 -30.95 13.41 -46.55
N PHE A 74 -31.20 14.40 -45.69
CA PHE A 74 -31.14 15.83 -45.98
C PHE A 74 -29.74 16.44 -45.77
N VAL A 75 -28.72 15.64 -45.43
CA VAL A 75 -27.33 16.13 -45.25
C VAL A 75 -26.58 16.27 -46.57
N LYS A 76 -27.06 15.63 -47.65
CA LYS A 76 -26.37 15.53 -48.95
C LYS A 76 -25.72 16.82 -49.46
N PRO A 77 -26.35 18.01 -49.38
CA PRO A 77 -25.74 19.23 -49.91
C PRO A 77 -24.46 19.68 -49.18
N PHE A 78 -24.24 19.23 -47.95
CA PHE A 78 -23.11 19.59 -47.09
C PHE A 78 -22.54 18.38 -46.34
N GLU A 79 -22.71 17.19 -46.91
CA GLU A 79 -22.35 15.92 -46.28
C GLU A 79 -20.87 15.83 -45.92
N GLU A 80 -20.00 16.38 -46.77
CA GLU A 80 -18.56 16.43 -46.53
C GLU A 80 -18.21 17.27 -45.28
N GLU A 81 -18.83 18.44 -45.12
CA GLU A 81 -18.61 19.30 -43.95
C GLU A 81 -19.11 18.62 -42.67
N ALA A 82 -20.30 18.01 -42.72
CA ALA A 82 -20.86 17.28 -41.56
C ALA A 82 -19.98 16.08 -41.17
N LYS A 83 -19.46 15.33 -42.16
CA LYS A 83 -18.53 14.21 -41.93
C LYS A 83 -17.20 14.69 -41.36
N ASN A 84 -16.63 15.77 -41.89
CA ASN A 84 -15.38 16.33 -41.38
C ASN A 84 -15.53 16.84 -39.94
N TRP A 85 -16.67 17.48 -39.63
CA TRP A 85 -16.98 17.91 -38.27
C TRP A 85 -17.15 16.73 -37.33
N SER A 86 -17.93 15.72 -37.73
CA SER A 86 -18.09 14.48 -36.98
C SER A 86 -16.74 13.80 -36.73
N ALA A 87 -15.86 13.72 -37.73
CA ALA A 87 -14.52 13.17 -37.58
C ALA A 87 -13.66 13.99 -36.59
N THR A 88 -13.73 15.33 -36.65
CA THR A 88 -13.02 16.22 -35.71
C THR A 88 -13.46 15.97 -34.26
N LEU A 89 -14.77 15.87 -34.01
CA LEU A 89 -15.31 15.59 -32.68
C LEU A 89 -14.88 14.21 -32.16
N ASN A 90 -14.90 13.18 -33.00
CA ASN A 90 -14.43 11.84 -32.59
C ASN A 90 -12.93 11.84 -32.28
N THR A 91 -12.10 12.49 -33.11
CA THR A 91 -10.65 12.63 -32.84
C THR A 91 -10.39 13.40 -31.54
N LEU A 92 -11.16 14.45 -31.27
CA LEU A 92 -11.06 15.19 -30.01
C LEU A 92 -11.45 14.32 -28.80
N GLN A 93 -12.47 13.47 -28.92
CA GLN A 93 -12.86 12.52 -27.87
C GLN A 93 -11.75 11.52 -27.59
N ASP A 94 -11.26 10.85 -28.64
CA ASP A 94 -10.17 9.88 -28.51
C ASP A 94 -8.91 10.52 -27.91
N MET A 95 -8.63 11.78 -28.29
CA MET A 95 -7.52 12.55 -27.75
C MET A 95 -7.71 12.86 -26.27
N LEU A 96 -8.88 13.36 -25.87
CA LEU A 96 -9.17 13.71 -24.48
C LEU A 96 -9.10 12.48 -23.56
N ASP A 97 -9.65 11.34 -23.99
CA ASP A 97 -9.58 10.09 -23.26
C ASP A 97 -8.13 9.60 -23.08
N ASN A 98 -7.34 9.60 -24.16
CA ASN A 98 -5.93 9.23 -24.10
C ASN A 98 -5.12 10.21 -23.25
N TRP A 99 -5.43 11.50 -23.31
CA TRP A 99 -4.74 12.52 -22.53
C TRP A 99 -5.00 12.37 -21.04
N LEU A 100 -6.26 12.20 -20.64
CA LEU A 100 -6.63 12.01 -19.23
C LEU A 100 -6.07 10.69 -18.69
N LYS A 101 -6.06 9.62 -19.49
CA LYS A 101 -5.38 8.35 -19.15
C LYS A 101 -3.88 8.57 -18.92
N CYS A 102 -3.22 9.25 -19.86
CA CYS A 102 -1.79 9.54 -19.81
C CYS A 102 -1.47 10.38 -18.56
N GLN A 103 -2.23 11.46 -18.33
CA GLN A 103 -2.09 12.33 -17.16
C GLN A 103 -2.20 11.58 -15.85
N SER A 104 -3.24 10.77 -15.68
CA SER A 104 -3.47 10.01 -14.45
C SER A 104 -2.31 9.07 -14.14
N THR A 105 -1.84 8.33 -15.15
CA THR A 105 -0.73 7.40 -15.01
C THR A 105 0.60 8.12 -14.80
N TRP A 106 0.87 9.20 -15.54
CA TRP A 106 2.06 10.02 -15.38
C TRP A 106 2.14 10.64 -13.98
N LEU A 107 1.03 11.17 -13.46
CA LEU A 107 0.95 11.75 -12.10
C LEU A 107 1.30 10.74 -11.00
N TYR A 108 0.95 9.47 -11.18
CA TYR A 108 1.30 8.40 -10.25
C TYR A 108 2.78 8.00 -10.37
N LEU A 109 3.29 7.90 -11.60
CA LEU A 109 4.65 7.42 -11.87
C LEU A 109 5.74 8.49 -11.67
N GLU A 110 5.44 9.77 -11.86
CA GLU A 110 6.37 10.89 -11.70
C GLU A 110 7.10 10.90 -10.35
N PRO A 111 6.42 10.86 -9.20
CA PRO A 111 7.11 10.85 -7.92
C PRO A 111 7.93 9.58 -7.72
N ILE A 112 7.53 8.45 -8.30
CA ILE A 112 8.21 7.16 -8.17
C ILE A 112 9.53 7.16 -8.96
N PHE A 113 9.48 7.55 -10.23
CA PHE A 113 10.63 7.56 -11.13
C PHE A 113 11.50 8.81 -11.01
N SER A 114 11.08 9.80 -10.21
CA SER A 114 11.97 10.87 -9.72
C SER A 114 13.03 10.36 -8.73
N SER A 115 12.78 9.22 -8.06
CA SER A 115 13.77 8.59 -7.17
C SER A 115 14.88 7.92 -7.98
N GLU A 116 16.11 8.41 -7.80
CA GLU A 116 17.29 7.81 -8.40
C GLU A 116 17.47 6.33 -8.03
N ASP A 117 17.02 5.93 -6.84
CA ASP A 117 17.21 4.56 -6.35
C ASP A 117 16.28 3.59 -7.09
N ILE A 118 15.03 3.99 -7.36
CA ILE A 118 14.11 3.22 -8.21
C ILE A 118 14.64 3.14 -9.64
N VAL A 119 15.10 4.26 -10.21
CA VAL A 119 15.66 4.28 -11.57
C VAL A 119 16.90 3.38 -11.70
N LYS A 120 17.76 3.31 -10.67
CA LYS A 120 18.90 2.39 -10.64
C LYS A 120 18.48 0.91 -10.62
N GLN A 121 17.36 0.59 -9.98
CA GLN A 121 16.82 -0.78 -9.92
C GLN A 121 16.02 -1.17 -11.17
N MET A 122 15.43 -0.18 -11.85
CA MET A 122 14.58 -0.33 -13.03
C MET A 122 15.01 0.61 -14.18
N PRO A 123 16.21 0.40 -14.75
CA PRO A 123 16.78 1.34 -15.72
C PRO A 123 16.01 1.38 -17.05
N GLU A 124 15.45 0.25 -17.49
CA GLU A 124 14.67 0.18 -18.73
C GLU A 124 13.35 0.96 -18.62
N GLU A 125 12.63 0.78 -17.51
CA GLU A 125 11.41 1.54 -17.22
C GLU A 125 11.71 3.02 -16.96
N GLY A 126 12.82 3.33 -16.29
CA GLY A 126 13.25 4.71 -16.06
C GLY A 126 13.56 5.46 -17.35
N GLU A 127 14.15 4.80 -18.35
CA GLU A 127 14.40 5.39 -19.67
C GLU A 127 13.08 5.68 -20.41
N LYS A 128 12.16 4.69 -20.44
CA LYS A 128 10.82 4.87 -21.03
C LYS A 128 10.06 6.00 -20.35
N PHE A 129 10.13 6.10 -19.02
CA PHE A 129 9.48 7.18 -18.30
C PHE A 129 10.06 8.54 -18.66
N ARG A 130 11.39 8.65 -18.83
CA ARG A 130 12.03 9.90 -19.27
C ARG A 130 11.57 10.32 -20.67
N GLN A 131 11.41 9.37 -21.58
CA GLN A 131 10.83 9.62 -22.91
C GLN A 131 9.41 10.18 -22.78
N VAL A 132 8.54 9.51 -22.02
CA VAL A 132 7.16 9.97 -21.81
C VAL A 132 7.11 11.33 -21.11
N ASP A 133 7.98 11.59 -20.12
CA ASP A 133 8.04 12.87 -19.42
C ASP A 133 8.42 14.03 -20.36
N ALA A 134 9.38 13.81 -21.27
CA ALA A 134 9.75 14.80 -22.27
C ALA A 134 8.59 15.09 -23.25
N GLU A 135 7.93 14.04 -23.75
CA GLU A 135 6.75 14.17 -24.63
C GLU A 135 5.59 14.89 -23.92
N TRP A 136 5.31 14.52 -22.67
CA TRP A 136 4.27 15.15 -21.85
C TRP A 136 4.52 16.65 -21.68
N ARG A 137 5.75 17.04 -21.35
CA ARG A 137 6.13 18.46 -21.17
C ARG A 137 6.01 19.25 -22.47
N ASP A 138 6.39 18.67 -23.60
CA ASP A 138 6.26 19.30 -24.92
C ASP A 138 4.79 19.49 -25.33
N ILE A 139 3.96 18.45 -25.15
CA ILE A 139 2.51 18.51 -25.40
C ILE A 139 1.87 19.59 -24.51
N MET A 140 2.17 19.60 -23.21
CA MET A 140 1.58 20.58 -22.29
C MET A 140 2.07 22.01 -22.56
N THR A 141 3.33 22.21 -22.97
CA THR A 141 3.85 23.54 -23.33
C THR A 141 3.15 24.09 -24.56
N SER A 142 3.06 23.30 -25.63
CA SER A 142 2.33 23.71 -26.85
C SER A 142 0.84 23.96 -26.61
N THR A 143 0.24 23.25 -25.65
CA THR A 143 -1.18 23.45 -25.26
C THR A 143 -1.40 24.75 -24.49
N VAL A 144 -0.43 25.18 -23.68
CA VAL A 144 -0.50 26.47 -22.98
C VAL A 144 -0.35 27.64 -23.95
N GLU A 145 0.47 27.48 -25.00
CA GLU A 145 0.66 28.49 -26.05
C GLU A 145 -0.57 28.64 -26.95
N GLU A 146 -1.20 27.52 -27.34
CA GLU A 146 -2.41 27.49 -28.17
C GLU A 146 -3.49 26.61 -27.51
N PRO A 147 -4.33 27.16 -26.62
CA PRO A 147 -5.27 26.37 -25.81
C PRO A 147 -6.61 26.08 -26.50
N ASP A 148 -6.83 26.54 -27.73
CA ASP A 148 -8.10 26.35 -28.46
C ASP A 148 -8.42 24.86 -28.68
N VAL A 149 -9.57 24.42 -28.17
CA VAL A 149 -9.92 22.99 -28.10
C VAL A 149 -10.07 22.37 -29.48
N ILE A 150 -10.67 23.06 -30.45
CA ILE A 150 -10.90 22.51 -31.80
C ILE A 150 -9.62 22.48 -32.62
N THR A 151 -8.75 23.48 -32.48
CA THR A 151 -7.44 23.50 -33.12
C THR A 151 -6.61 22.31 -32.65
N ILE A 152 -6.60 22.06 -31.34
CA ILE A 152 -5.97 20.88 -30.75
C ILE A 152 -6.65 19.58 -31.22
N GLY A 153 -7.99 19.52 -31.24
CA GLY A 153 -8.74 18.35 -31.70
C GLY A 153 -8.51 17.97 -33.17
N ARG A 154 -7.98 18.89 -33.98
CA ARG A 154 -7.58 18.64 -35.37
C ARG A 154 -6.13 18.14 -35.51
N ASP A 155 -5.32 18.25 -34.46
CA ASP A 155 -3.94 17.80 -34.41
C ASP A 155 -3.86 16.28 -34.19
N LYS A 156 -4.00 15.52 -35.28
CA LYS A 156 -3.89 14.05 -35.22
C LYS A 156 -2.54 13.55 -34.74
N ALA A 157 -1.47 14.31 -34.98
CA ALA A 157 -0.13 13.91 -34.53
C ALA A 157 -0.03 13.92 -33.00
N ARG A 158 -0.74 14.83 -32.33
CA ARG A 158 -0.84 14.84 -30.86
C ARG A 158 -1.56 13.62 -30.31
N LEU A 159 -2.64 13.18 -30.97
CA LEU A 159 -3.33 11.94 -30.60
C LEU A 159 -2.36 10.74 -30.70
N ASP A 160 -1.67 10.60 -31.83
CA ASP A 160 -0.70 9.51 -32.04
C ASP A 160 0.39 9.50 -30.95
N ARG A 161 0.92 10.67 -30.57
CA ARG A 161 1.90 10.82 -29.49
C ARG A 161 1.35 10.43 -28.13
N LEU A 162 0.11 10.81 -27.80
CA LEU A 162 -0.54 10.44 -26.54
C LEU A 162 -0.83 8.93 -26.46
N GLU A 163 -1.21 8.30 -27.57
CA GLU A 163 -1.37 6.86 -27.67
C GLU A 163 -0.04 6.13 -27.44
N GLU A 164 1.05 6.60 -28.07
CA GLU A 164 2.40 6.06 -27.86
C GLU A 164 2.84 6.20 -26.39
N CYS A 165 2.60 7.38 -25.79
CA CYS A 165 2.87 7.60 -24.37
C CYS A 165 2.11 6.61 -23.49
N ASN A 166 0.82 6.37 -23.77
CA ASN A 166 0.02 5.40 -23.02
C ASN A 166 0.53 3.97 -23.18
N VAL A 167 1.03 3.56 -24.35
CA VAL A 167 1.66 2.25 -24.55
C VAL A 167 2.92 2.11 -23.70
N LEU A 168 3.77 3.15 -23.66
CA LEU A 168 4.97 3.17 -22.82
C LEU A 168 4.62 3.15 -21.33
N LEU A 169 3.64 3.94 -20.90
CA LEU A 169 3.15 3.98 -19.52
C LEU A 169 2.58 2.64 -19.07
N ASP A 170 1.79 1.96 -19.90
CA ASP A 170 1.26 0.63 -19.62
C ASP A 170 2.40 -0.40 -19.47
N ALA A 171 3.47 -0.28 -20.27
CA ALA A 171 4.65 -1.13 -20.13
C ALA A 171 5.43 -0.85 -18.83
N ILE A 172 5.56 0.43 -18.45
CA ILE A 172 6.20 0.85 -17.20
C ILE A 172 5.43 0.32 -15.99
N GLN A 173 4.09 0.46 -15.97
CA GLN A 173 3.25 -0.06 -14.88
C GLN A 173 3.38 -1.58 -14.70
N LYS A 174 3.45 -2.33 -15.81
CA LYS A 174 3.69 -3.78 -15.77
C LYS A 174 5.07 -4.10 -15.20
N GLY A 175 6.11 -3.38 -15.62
CA GLY A 175 7.46 -3.51 -15.09
C GLY A 175 7.52 -3.23 -13.59
N LEU A 176 6.88 -2.15 -13.14
CA LEU A 176 6.80 -1.77 -11.73
C LEU A 176 6.09 -2.83 -10.90
N SER A 177 4.97 -3.35 -11.39
CA SER A 177 4.22 -4.42 -10.72
C SER A 177 5.05 -5.69 -10.58
N ALA A 178 5.77 -6.09 -11.64
CA ALA A 178 6.65 -7.25 -11.63
C ALA A 178 7.86 -7.06 -10.68
N TYR A 179 8.40 -5.85 -10.61
CA TYR A 179 9.47 -5.50 -9.68
C TYR A 179 9.02 -5.61 -8.23
N LEU A 180 7.87 -5.03 -7.88
CA LEU A 180 7.30 -5.13 -6.52
C LEU A 180 7.00 -6.59 -6.15
N GLU A 181 6.44 -7.37 -7.06
CA GLU A 181 6.16 -8.79 -6.82
C GLU A 181 7.44 -9.59 -6.57
N LYS A 182 8.50 -9.32 -7.34
CA LYS A 182 9.82 -9.91 -7.10
C LYS A 182 10.35 -9.57 -5.70
N LYS A 183 10.17 -8.32 -5.24
CA LYS A 183 10.56 -7.91 -3.88
C LYS A 183 9.74 -8.64 -2.80
N ARG A 184 8.45 -8.87 -3.02
CA ARG A 184 7.61 -9.69 -2.12
C ARG A 184 8.08 -11.14 -2.04
N LEU A 185 8.54 -11.73 -3.14
CA LEU A 185 9.08 -13.08 -3.12
C LEU A 185 10.40 -13.19 -2.34
N PHE A 186 11.23 -12.13 -2.33
CA PHE A 186 12.45 -12.10 -1.51
C PHE A 186 12.14 -11.91 -0.02
N PHE A 187 11.14 -11.11 0.31
CA PHE A 187 10.71 -10.90 1.70
C PHE A 187 9.18 -11.01 1.80
N PRO A 188 8.64 -12.21 2.10
CA PRO A 188 7.20 -12.48 2.07
C PRO A 188 6.34 -11.58 2.96
N ARG A 189 6.91 -10.99 4.02
CA ARG A 189 6.17 -10.04 4.88
C ARG A 189 5.76 -8.75 4.13
N PHE A 190 6.33 -8.46 2.97
CA PHE A 190 5.84 -7.38 2.10
C PHE A 190 4.46 -7.67 1.46
N PHE A 191 3.95 -8.90 1.51
CA PHE A 191 2.56 -9.17 1.12
C PHE A 191 1.53 -8.47 2.04
N PHE A 192 1.93 -8.03 3.24
CA PHE A 192 1.09 -7.26 4.16
C PHE A 192 1.07 -5.75 3.88
N LEU A 193 1.86 -5.28 2.91
CA LEU A 193 1.95 -3.87 2.53
C LEU A 193 1.25 -3.60 1.20
N SER A 194 0.63 -2.42 1.08
CA SER A 194 0.15 -1.94 -0.22
C SER A 194 1.33 -1.62 -1.16
N ASN A 195 1.04 -1.45 -2.46
CA ASN A 195 2.06 -1.04 -3.42
C ASN A 195 2.68 0.32 -3.04
N ASP A 196 1.86 1.28 -2.60
CA ASP A 196 2.31 2.62 -2.20
C ASP A 196 3.25 2.55 -0.98
N GLU A 197 2.89 1.73 0.03
CA GLU A 197 3.73 1.52 1.21
C GLU A 197 5.06 0.86 0.86
N MET A 198 5.05 -0.10 -0.06
CA MET A 198 6.29 -0.70 -0.56
C MET A 198 7.15 0.33 -1.30
N LEU A 199 6.54 1.21 -2.09
CA LEU A 199 7.27 2.24 -2.82
C LEU A 199 7.84 3.29 -1.86
N GLU A 200 7.13 3.69 -0.81
CA GLU A 200 7.67 4.57 0.24
C GLU A 200 8.91 3.97 0.92
N ILE A 201 8.95 2.66 1.14
CA ILE A 201 10.11 1.95 1.70
C ILE A 201 11.27 1.85 0.69
N LEU A 202 10.96 1.62 -0.59
CA LEU A 202 11.95 1.36 -1.64
C LEU A 202 12.51 2.63 -2.31
N SER A 203 11.79 3.75 -2.21
CA SER A 203 12.12 5.01 -2.89
C SER A 203 13.23 5.82 -2.21
N GLU A 204 13.44 5.65 -0.90
CA GLU A 204 14.46 6.38 -0.14
C GLU A 204 15.41 5.40 0.56
N THR A 205 16.30 4.77 -0.20
CA THR A 205 17.21 3.75 0.38
C THR A 205 18.33 4.35 1.25
N LYS A 206 18.49 5.68 1.21
CA LYS A 206 19.49 6.42 1.98
C LYS A 206 19.09 6.60 3.45
N ASP A 207 17.80 6.70 3.73
CA ASP A 207 17.27 6.80 5.10
C ASP A 207 16.48 5.54 5.46
N PRO A 208 17.11 4.54 6.12
CA PRO A 208 16.43 3.30 6.46
C PRO A 208 15.37 3.46 7.54
N THR A 209 15.29 4.62 8.22
CA THR A 209 14.27 4.87 9.24
C THR A 209 12.87 5.02 8.64
N ARG A 210 12.77 5.25 7.32
CA ARG A 210 11.50 5.33 6.58
C ARG A 210 10.66 4.04 6.65
N VAL A 211 11.28 2.91 6.99
CA VAL A 211 10.57 1.64 7.21
C VAL A 211 9.70 1.62 8.47
N GLN A 212 10.01 2.46 9.47
CA GLN A 212 9.44 2.40 10.82
C GLN A 212 7.90 2.43 10.85
N PRO A 213 7.20 3.28 10.08
CA PRO A 213 5.74 3.32 10.07
C PRO A 213 5.08 2.03 9.58
N HIS A 214 5.80 1.26 8.75
CA HIS A 214 5.29 0.07 8.08
C HIS A 214 5.68 -1.23 8.80
N LEU A 215 6.64 -1.18 9.74
CA LEU A 215 7.16 -2.36 10.44
C LEU A 215 6.07 -3.16 11.17
N LYS A 216 5.11 -2.49 11.82
CA LYS A 216 4.00 -3.16 12.53
C LYS A 216 3.17 -4.09 11.63
N LYS A 217 3.09 -3.79 10.33
CA LYS A 217 2.41 -4.64 9.35
C LYS A 217 3.26 -5.83 8.93
N CYS A 218 4.58 -5.65 8.86
CA CYS A 218 5.51 -6.71 8.49
C CYS A 218 5.81 -7.68 9.64
N PHE A 219 5.91 -7.17 10.87
CA PHE A 219 6.28 -7.92 12.07
C PHE A 219 5.25 -7.73 13.17
N GLU A 220 4.54 -8.81 13.48
CA GLU A 220 3.70 -8.86 14.67
C GLU A 220 4.57 -8.80 15.92
N GLY A 221 4.31 -7.82 16.79
CA GLY A 221 5.07 -7.63 18.04
C GLY A 221 6.30 -6.73 17.94
N VAL A 222 6.73 -6.30 16.74
CA VAL A 222 7.80 -5.31 16.57
C VAL A 222 7.20 -3.99 16.08
N ALA A 223 7.18 -3.00 16.97
CA ALA A 223 6.68 -1.67 16.63
C ALA A 223 7.77 -0.81 15.98
N LYS A 224 9.01 -0.91 16.48
CA LYS A 224 10.14 -0.10 16.00
C LYS A 224 11.44 -0.88 16.07
N LEU A 225 12.41 -0.41 15.30
CA LEU A 225 13.82 -0.79 15.42
C LEU A 225 14.63 0.36 16.03
N ARG A 226 15.64 0.03 16.84
CA ARG A 226 16.59 1.01 17.36
C ARG A 226 17.74 1.15 16.37
N PHE A 227 17.82 2.32 15.75
CA PHE A 227 18.91 2.71 14.86
C PHE A 227 19.97 3.48 15.66
N GLU A 228 21.22 3.12 15.48
CA GLU A 228 22.38 3.87 15.99
C GLU A 228 22.75 5.03 15.04
N ASP A 229 23.70 5.88 15.41
CA ASP A 229 24.12 7.05 14.62
C ASP A 229 24.61 6.70 13.21
N ASN A 230 25.07 5.46 12.99
CA ASN A 230 25.52 4.95 11.70
C ASN A 230 24.42 4.20 10.92
N TYR A 231 23.18 4.26 11.39
CA TYR A 231 22.01 3.50 10.90
C TYR A 231 22.09 1.97 11.06
N ASP A 232 23.08 1.44 11.79
CA ASP A 232 23.04 0.03 12.15
C ASP A 232 21.93 -0.20 13.19
N ILE A 233 21.33 -1.39 13.16
CA ILE A 233 20.20 -1.71 14.02
C ILE A 233 20.70 -2.51 15.22
N SER A 234 20.43 -2.01 16.43
CA SER A 234 20.93 -2.60 17.68
C SER A 234 19.89 -3.33 18.51
N ALA A 235 18.60 -3.01 18.33
CA ALA A 235 17.52 -3.61 19.11
C ALA A 235 16.17 -3.54 18.37
N MET A 236 15.21 -4.36 18.82
CA MET A 236 13.80 -4.23 18.48
C MET A 236 12.99 -3.70 19.67
N GLU A 237 11.93 -2.96 19.39
CA GLU A 237 11.05 -2.35 20.38
C GLU A 237 9.58 -2.69 20.10
N SER A 238 8.83 -3.10 21.14
CA SER A 238 7.40 -3.41 21.07
C SER A 238 6.52 -2.16 21.18
N GLU A 239 5.21 -2.30 21.01
CA GLU A 239 4.25 -1.20 21.19
C GLU A 239 4.15 -0.71 22.64
N GLU A 240 4.49 -1.57 23.59
CA GLU A 240 4.60 -1.28 25.02
C GLU A 240 5.95 -0.65 25.41
N SER A 241 6.79 -0.32 24.42
CA SER A 241 8.16 0.16 24.62
C SER A 241 9.07 -0.85 25.34
N GLU A 242 8.78 -2.15 25.22
CA GLU A 242 9.71 -3.19 25.63
C GLU A 242 10.84 -3.29 24.61
N VAL A 243 12.10 -3.28 25.07
CA VAL A 243 13.27 -3.27 24.20
C VAL A 243 14.03 -4.57 24.35
N VAL A 244 14.26 -5.26 23.24
CA VAL A 244 15.10 -6.47 23.17
C VAL A 244 16.32 -6.17 22.30
N PRO A 245 17.52 -6.08 22.88
CA PRO A 245 18.76 -5.92 22.14
C PRO A 245 19.02 -7.12 21.23
N PHE A 246 19.55 -6.86 20.04
CA PHE A 246 20.04 -7.93 19.19
C PHE A 246 21.39 -8.46 19.68
N THR A 247 21.60 -9.76 19.52
CA THR A 247 22.87 -10.42 19.91
C THR A 247 24.06 -9.87 19.14
N GLN A 248 23.84 -9.44 17.90
CA GLN A 248 24.80 -8.74 17.06
C GLN A 248 24.07 -7.60 16.33
N PRO A 249 24.69 -6.41 16.22
CA PRO A 249 24.10 -5.31 15.47
C PRO A 249 24.04 -5.65 13.97
N ILE A 250 22.96 -5.22 13.33
CA ILE A 250 22.71 -5.49 11.90
C ILE A 250 23.15 -4.28 11.10
N SER A 251 24.11 -4.45 10.20
CA SER A 251 24.55 -3.34 9.38
C SER A 251 23.71 -3.15 8.13
N VAL A 252 23.00 -2.02 8.09
CA VAL A 252 22.19 -1.63 6.93
C VAL A 252 23.07 -1.27 5.73
N SER A 253 24.24 -0.66 5.98
CA SER A 253 25.19 -0.29 4.92
C SER A 253 25.69 -1.49 4.11
N ALA A 254 25.84 -2.65 4.76
CA ALA A 254 26.26 -3.90 4.12
C ALA A 254 25.24 -4.40 3.08
N ALA A 255 23.97 -4.03 3.21
CA ALA A 255 22.91 -4.38 2.29
C ALA A 255 22.91 -3.55 0.99
N LYS A 256 23.74 -2.48 0.90
CA LYS A 256 23.88 -1.62 -0.29
C LYS A 256 22.55 -1.09 -0.82
N GLY A 257 21.68 -0.62 0.07
CA GLY A 257 20.36 -0.07 -0.26
C GLY A 257 19.25 -1.10 -0.52
N ALA A 258 19.55 -2.41 -0.48
CA ALA A 258 18.53 -3.45 -0.62
C ALA A 258 17.81 -3.68 0.71
N VAL A 259 16.65 -3.03 0.88
CA VAL A 259 15.88 -3.05 2.12
C VAL A 259 15.45 -4.46 2.53
N GLU A 260 15.07 -5.30 1.56
CA GLU A 260 14.66 -6.67 1.81
C GLU A 260 15.76 -7.52 2.45
N LYS A 261 17.05 -7.22 2.21
CA LYS A 261 18.16 -8.03 2.72
C LYS A 261 18.39 -7.84 4.20
N TRP A 262 18.41 -6.59 4.66
CA TRP A 262 18.63 -6.33 6.09
C TRP A 262 17.35 -6.62 6.88
N LEU A 263 16.15 -6.53 6.30
CA LEU A 263 14.91 -6.99 6.94
C LEU A 263 14.88 -8.51 7.18
N LEU A 264 15.44 -9.31 6.26
CA LEU A 264 15.66 -10.75 6.50
C LEU A 264 16.65 -10.99 7.64
N GLN A 265 17.69 -10.15 7.77
CA GLN A 265 18.62 -10.23 8.89
C GLN A 265 17.96 -9.85 10.21
N VAL A 266 17.07 -8.85 10.20
CA VAL A 266 16.23 -8.48 11.38
C VAL A 266 15.35 -9.65 11.79
N GLU A 267 14.71 -10.33 10.83
CA GLU A 267 13.90 -11.52 11.11
C GLU A 267 14.73 -12.63 11.76
N ALA A 268 15.90 -12.96 11.20
CA ALA A 268 16.79 -13.96 11.80
C ALA A 268 17.27 -13.55 13.19
N ALA A 269 17.74 -12.31 13.35
CA ALA A 269 18.23 -11.78 14.61
C ALA A 269 17.13 -11.72 15.69
N MET A 270 15.88 -11.47 15.31
CA MET A 270 14.73 -11.54 16.21
C MET A 270 14.61 -12.94 16.83
N PHE A 271 14.63 -14.00 16.03
CA PHE A 271 14.59 -15.38 16.53
C PHE A 271 15.80 -15.69 17.42
N ASP A 272 17.00 -15.36 16.96
CA ASP A 272 18.24 -15.63 17.70
C ASP A 272 18.27 -14.90 19.05
N SER A 273 17.82 -13.65 19.09
CA SER A 273 17.85 -12.82 20.29
C SER A 273 16.82 -13.27 21.31
N ILE A 274 15.60 -13.60 20.87
CA ILE A 274 14.57 -14.20 21.74
C ILE A 274 15.02 -15.56 22.27
N HIS A 275 15.60 -16.41 21.42
CA HIS A 275 16.14 -17.70 21.86
C HIS A 275 17.25 -17.52 22.89
N HIS A 276 18.18 -16.58 22.64
CA HIS A 276 19.28 -16.28 23.55
C HIS A 276 18.77 -15.77 24.91
N ILE A 277 17.91 -14.75 24.93
CA ILE A 277 17.41 -14.16 26.18
C ILE A 277 16.50 -15.13 26.95
N THR A 278 15.76 -15.99 26.24
CA THR A 278 14.96 -17.05 26.88
C THR A 278 15.85 -18.10 27.52
N GLY A 279 16.93 -18.51 26.85
CA GLY A 279 17.93 -19.43 27.40
C GLY A 279 18.59 -18.87 28.67
N GLN A 280 18.94 -17.59 28.67
CA GLN A 280 19.47 -16.91 29.86
C GLN A 280 18.42 -16.84 30.98
N GLY A 281 17.17 -16.50 30.65
CA GLY A 281 16.05 -16.48 31.59
C GLY A 281 15.85 -17.82 32.29
N LEU A 282 15.83 -18.92 31.52
CA LEU A 282 15.71 -20.28 32.04
C LEU A 282 16.88 -20.66 32.96
N ALA A 283 18.12 -20.34 32.57
CA ALA A 283 19.31 -20.64 33.36
C ALA A 283 19.32 -19.89 34.71
N CYS A 284 18.76 -18.67 34.75
CA CYS A 284 18.72 -17.83 35.93
C CYS A 284 17.43 -17.96 36.74
N TYR A 285 16.43 -18.74 36.31
CA TYR A 285 15.11 -18.80 36.94
C TYR A 285 15.15 -19.18 38.43
N GLU A 286 16.01 -20.14 38.80
CA GLU A 286 16.15 -20.60 40.20
C GLU A 286 17.17 -19.77 41.01
N SER A 287 17.82 -18.78 40.39
CA SER A 287 18.88 -17.98 41.06
C SER A 287 18.35 -16.92 42.02
N LYS A 288 17.07 -16.55 41.90
CA LYS A 288 16.39 -15.54 42.71
C LYS A 288 14.96 -15.99 43.04
N PRO A 289 14.32 -15.40 44.07
CA PRO A 289 12.88 -15.56 44.27
C PRO A 289 12.10 -15.19 43.00
N ARG A 290 11.07 -15.98 42.68
CA ARG A 290 10.28 -15.82 41.44
C ARG A 290 9.71 -14.42 41.29
N ASP A 291 9.18 -13.85 42.36
CA ASP A 291 8.56 -12.51 42.40
C ASP A 291 9.55 -11.34 42.18
N GLU A 292 10.85 -11.59 42.36
CA GLU A 292 11.92 -10.67 41.98
C GLU A 292 12.41 -10.95 40.55
N TRP A 293 12.60 -12.23 40.21
CA TRP A 293 13.08 -12.66 38.90
C TRP A 293 12.20 -12.15 37.76
N VAL A 294 10.87 -12.19 37.90
CA VAL A 294 9.90 -11.73 36.87
C VAL A 294 10.03 -10.26 36.47
N LEU A 295 10.82 -9.46 37.18
CA LEU A 295 11.04 -8.03 36.89
C LEU A 295 12.28 -7.77 36.05
N ASP A 296 13.18 -8.75 35.96
CA ASP A 296 14.50 -8.63 35.31
C ASP A 296 14.44 -9.00 33.82
N TRP A 297 13.35 -9.61 33.34
CA TRP A 297 13.25 -10.20 32.01
C TRP A 297 12.11 -9.63 31.19
N PRO A 298 12.21 -9.65 29.84
CA PRO A 298 11.11 -9.29 28.95
C PRO A 298 9.85 -10.11 29.23
N GLY A 299 8.68 -9.53 29.00
CA GLY A 299 7.40 -10.12 29.37
C GLY A 299 7.18 -11.51 28.77
N MET A 300 7.45 -11.69 27.49
CA MET A 300 7.34 -13.00 26.85
C MET A 300 8.32 -14.03 27.41
N VAL A 301 9.53 -13.62 27.78
CA VAL A 301 10.52 -14.51 28.43
C VAL A 301 10.01 -14.95 29.80
N VAL A 302 9.42 -14.04 30.57
CA VAL A 302 8.82 -14.33 31.88
C VAL A 302 7.73 -15.39 31.77
N LEU A 303 6.80 -15.22 30.81
CA LEU A 303 5.69 -16.14 30.59
C LEU A 303 6.20 -17.53 30.15
N VAL A 304 7.11 -17.58 29.17
CA VAL A 304 7.65 -18.85 28.65
C VAL A 304 8.44 -19.59 29.71
N CYS A 305 9.35 -18.93 30.42
CA CYS A 305 10.15 -19.59 31.46
C CYS A 305 9.25 -20.12 32.58
N THR A 306 8.27 -19.31 33.02
CA THR A 306 7.28 -19.75 34.02
C THR A 306 6.55 -20.99 33.55
N ALA A 307 6.06 -21.01 32.31
CA ALA A 307 5.35 -22.16 31.74
C ALA A 307 6.24 -23.41 31.72
N VAL A 308 7.50 -23.29 31.30
CA VAL A 308 8.47 -24.41 31.29
C VAL A 308 8.68 -24.99 32.69
N PHE A 309 8.95 -24.14 33.69
CA PHE A 309 9.15 -24.60 35.07
C PHE A 309 7.87 -25.14 35.70
N TRP A 310 6.72 -24.55 35.37
CA TRP A 310 5.43 -25.07 35.79
C TRP A 310 5.19 -26.47 35.23
N THR A 311 5.32 -26.67 33.91
CA THR A 311 5.14 -27.96 33.24
C THR A 311 6.07 -29.03 33.83
N LYS A 312 7.34 -28.70 34.04
CA LYS A 312 8.30 -29.60 34.71
C LYS A 312 7.84 -29.98 36.11
N GLY A 313 7.46 -28.98 36.92
CA GLY A 313 7.03 -29.22 38.30
C GLY A 313 5.73 -30.01 38.40
N VAL A 314 4.79 -29.83 37.47
CA VAL A 314 3.56 -30.65 37.40
C VAL A 314 3.89 -32.09 37.02
N ALA A 315 4.73 -32.31 36.01
CA ALA A 315 5.12 -33.66 35.59
C ALA A 315 5.83 -34.44 36.72
N ASP A 316 6.71 -33.77 37.47
CA ASP A 316 7.37 -34.33 38.66
C ASP A 316 6.35 -34.60 39.78
N ALA A 317 5.40 -33.70 40.00
CA ALA A 317 4.36 -33.85 41.00
C ALA A 317 3.40 -35.00 40.69
N ILE A 318 3.04 -35.23 39.43
CA ILE A 318 2.24 -36.38 38.98
C ILE A 318 3.02 -37.68 39.25
N SER A 319 4.28 -37.74 38.82
CA SER A 319 5.13 -38.94 38.95
C SER A 319 5.40 -39.32 40.41
N THR A 320 5.44 -38.33 41.31
CA THR A 320 5.69 -38.53 42.75
C THR A 320 4.41 -38.61 43.58
N GLY A 321 3.22 -38.46 42.98
CA GLY A 321 1.95 -38.43 43.68
C GLY A 321 1.78 -37.22 44.61
N SER A 322 2.46 -36.11 44.34
CA SER A 322 2.50 -34.90 45.16
C SER A 322 1.75 -33.70 44.56
N THR A 323 0.85 -33.95 43.60
CA THR A 323 0.05 -32.92 42.89
C THR A 323 -0.66 -31.93 43.81
N LYS A 324 -1.25 -32.39 44.92
CA LYS A 324 -1.88 -31.51 45.91
C LYS A 324 -0.89 -30.55 46.58
N ARG A 325 0.31 -31.03 46.93
CA ARG A 325 1.37 -30.18 47.50
C ARG A 325 1.86 -29.16 46.47
N TYR A 326 1.90 -29.54 45.20
CA TYR A 326 2.28 -28.64 44.12
C TYR A 326 1.21 -27.57 43.86
N GLU A 327 -0.08 -27.91 43.97
CA GLU A 327 -1.18 -26.93 43.93
C GLU A 327 -1.04 -25.86 45.03
N GLU A 328 -0.78 -26.27 46.28
CA GLU A 328 -0.53 -25.35 47.40
C GLU A 328 0.65 -24.40 47.10
N LYS A 329 1.72 -24.92 46.47
CA LYS A 329 2.85 -24.11 46.01
C LYS A 329 2.43 -23.11 44.91
N CYS A 330 1.69 -23.54 43.89
CA CYS A 330 1.18 -22.66 42.84
C CYS A 330 0.33 -21.53 43.43
N THR A 331 -0.53 -21.85 44.41
CA THR A 331 -1.35 -20.86 45.12
C THR A 331 -0.47 -19.86 45.90
N ALA A 332 0.56 -20.32 46.60
CA ALA A 332 1.48 -19.43 47.31
C ALA A 332 2.31 -18.55 46.37
N ASP A 333 2.78 -19.10 45.25
CA ASP A 333 3.54 -18.36 44.23
C ASP A 333 2.67 -17.30 43.55
N LEU A 334 1.42 -17.63 43.21
CA LEU A 334 0.44 -16.68 42.67
C LEU A 334 0.19 -15.52 43.64
N MET A 335 -0.04 -15.79 44.93
CA MET A 335 -0.29 -14.73 45.91
C MET A 335 0.89 -13.77 46.06
N ARG A 336 2.14 -14.29 46.00
CA ARG A 336 3.34 -13.45 45.99
C ARG A 336 3.40 -12.52 44.78
N ILE A 337 3.05 -13.03 43.60
CA ILE A 337 2.95 -12.21 42.38
C ILE A 337 1.83 -11.16 42.51
N VAL A 338 0.67 -11.52 43.05
CA VAL A 338 -0.45 -10.59 43.29
C VAL A 338 -0.04 -9.47 44.25
N ASP A 339 0.66 -9.80 45.33
CA ASP A 339 1.18 -8.79 46.26
C ASP A 339 2.24 -7.90 45.57
N ARG A 340 3.07 -8.46 44.70
CA ARG A 340 4.01 -7.67 43.89
C ARG A 340 3.31 -6.70 42.95
N VAL A 341 2.20 -7.10 42.33
CA VAL A 341 1.37 -6.24 41.46
C VAL A 341 0.81 -5.03 42.20
N ARG A 342 0.53 -5.16 43.51
CA ARG A 342 0.04 -4.07 44.35
C ARG A 342 1.11 -3.03 44.72
N GLY A 343 2.38 -3.35 44.52
CA GLY A 343 3.50 -2.44 44.76
C GLY A 343 3.79 -1.48 43.60
N ASP A 344 4.93 -0.80 43.72
CA ASP A 344 5.44 0.12 42.71
C ASP A 344 6.07 -0.66 41.55
N LEU A 345 5.52 -0.44 40.35
CA LEU A 345 5.92 -1.11 39.12
C LEU A 345 5.85 -0.12 37.96
N THR A 346 6.74 -0.30 37.00
CA THR A 346 6.62 0.40 35.71
C THR A 346 5.37 -0.05 34.97
N SER A 347 4.93 0.75 33.99
CA SER A 347 3.76 0.40 33.15
C SER A 347 3.97 -0.95 32.44
N LEU A 348 5.18 -1.19 31.92
CA LEU A 348 5.54 -2.44 31.25
C LEU A 348 5.50 -3.64 32.21
N GLN A 349 6.18 -3.55 33.36
CA GLN A 349 6.16 -4.62 34.36
C GLN A 349 4.74 -4.95 34.81
N ARG A 350 3.88 -3.94 34.99
CA ARG A 350 2.48 -4.15 35.38
C ARG A 350 1.69 -4.91 34.32
N LYS A 351 1.91 -4.64 33.04
CA LYS A 351 1.31 -5.41 31.94
C LYS A 351 1.78 -6.86 31.94
N THR A 352 3.09 -7.09 32.05
CA THR A 352 3.69 -8.43 32.13
C THR A 352 3.13 -9.24 33.30
N LEU A 353 3.13 -8.66 34.50
CA LEU A 353 2.61 -9.32 35.69
C LEU A 353 1.11 -9.55 35.62
N GLY A 354 0.35 -8.65 34.99
CA GLY A 354 -1.08 -8.84 34.72
C GLY A 354 -1.33 -10.09 33.87
N ALA A 355 -0.59 -10.26 32.78
CA ALA A 355 -0.66 -11.46 31.94
C ALA A 355 -0.21 -12.72 32.72
N LEU A 356 0.87 -12.62 33.50
CA LEU A 356 1.39 -13.71 34.32
C LEU A 356 0.35 -14.18 35.35
N VAL A 357 -0.36 -13.28 36.01
CA VAL A 357 -1.41 -13.63 36.98
C VAL A 357 -2.54 -14.42 36.32
N VAL A 358 -2.98 -14.02 35.12
CA VAL A 358 -4.01 -14.77 34.38
C VAL A 358 -3.53 -16.18 34.05
N MET A 359 -2.27 -16.30 33.58
CA MET A 359 -1.65 -17.59 33.29
C MET A 359 -1.52 -18.46 34.55
N ASP A 360 -1.08 -17.90 35.67
CA ASP A 360 -0.89 -18.60 36.93
C ASP A 360 -2.20 -19.08 37.56
N VAL A 361 -3.28 -18.31 37.43
CA VAL A 361 -4.62 -18.73 37.88
C VAL A 361 -5.06 -19.97 37.11
N HIS A 362 -4.95 -19.95 35.79
CA HIS A 362 -5.26 -21.11 34.96
C HIS A 362 -4.37 -22.31 35.31
N ALA A 363 -3.06 -22.08 35.41
CA ALA A 363 -2.06 -23.10 35.75
C ALA A 363 -2.34 -23.76 37.10
N ARG A 364 -2.74 -23.00 38.13
CA ARG A 364 -3.17 -23.54 39.43
C ARG A 364 -4.44 -24.37 39.28
N ASP A 365 -5.46 -23.87 38.58
CA ASP A 365 -6.75 -24.54 38.43
C ASP A 365 -6.61 -25.90 37.71
N VAL A 366 -5.71 -25.96 36.72
CA VAL A 366 -5.31 -27.23 36.07
C VAL A 366 -4.73 -28.21 37.09
N VAL A 367 -3.77 -27.78 37.91
CA VAL A 367 -3.16 -28.67 38.93
C VAL A 367 -4.18 -29.10 39.99
N GLN A 368 -5.09 -28.21 40.39
CA GLN A 368 -6.19 -28.53 41.31
C GLN A 368 -7.12 -29.61 40.73
N ASN A 369 -7.44 -29.51 39.44
CA ASN A 369 -8.24 -30.52 38.73
C ASN A 369 -7.50 -31.87 38.66
N LEU A 370 -6.21 -31.86 38.33
CA LEU A 370 -5.37 -33.07 38.30
C LEU A 370 -5.28 -33.74 39.68
N ALA A 371 -5.15 -32.94 40.75
CA ALA A 371 -5.14 -33.44 42.13
C ALA A 371 -6.52 -34.03 42.52
N THR A 372 -7.62 -33.39 42.12
CA THR A 372 -8.98 -33.87 42.41
C THR A 372 -9.30 -35.18 41.68
N LYS A 373 -8.83 -35.31 40.43
CA LYS A 373 -8.97 -36.53 39.63
C LYS A 373 -7.94 -37.61 39.99
N ALA A 374 -7.04 -37.33 40.92
CA ALA A 374 -5.97 -38.25 41.37
C ALA A 374 -5.13 -38.81 40.20
N VAL A 375 -4.74 -37.94 39.27
CA VAL A 375 -3.91 -38.33 38.13
C VAL A 375 -2.51 -38.76 38.60
N THR A 376 -2.10 -39.97 38.23
CA THR A 376 -0.82 -40.57 38.65
C THR A 376 0.14 -40.87 37.50
N SER A 377 -0.26 -40.63 36.24
CA SER A 377 0.57 -40.87 35.07
C SER A 377 0.77 -39.60 34.23
N PRO A 378 2.00 -39.28 33.81
CA PRO A 378 2.26 -38.23 32.82
C PRO A 378 1.69 -38.55 31.42
N THR A 379 1.21 -39.78 31.19
CA THR A 379 0.51 -40.15 29.95
C THR A 379 -1.01 -40.13 30.10
N ASP A 380 -1.52 -39.65 31.23
CA ASP A 380 -2.96 -39.51 31.44
C ASP A 380 -3.53 -38.42 30.53
N PHE A 381 -4.70 -38.69 29.96
CA PHE A 381 -5.38 -37.77 29.05
C PHE A 381 -5.65 -36.40 29.68
N GLU A 382 -5.95 -36.37 30.98
CA GLU A 382 -6.22 -35.12 31.70
C GLU A 382 -5.02 -34.17 31.72
N TRP A 383 -3.80 -34.73 31.68
CA TRP A 383 -2.56 -33.97 31.55
C TRP A 383 -2.15 -33.75 30.09
N GLN A 384 -2.26 -34.78 29.24
CA GLN A 384 -1.91 -34.65 27.81
C GLN A 384 -2.83 -33.69 27.03
N GLY A 385 -4.02 -33.41 27.54
CA GLY A 385 -4.95 -32.43 26.97
C GLY A 385 -4.63 -30.97 27.30
N GLN A 386 -3.61 -30.71 28.14
CA GLN A 386 -3.06 -29.38 28.42
C GLN A 386 -1.87 -29.12 27.49
#